data_AF-A0A7S4CLD9-F1
#
_entry.id   AF-A0A7S4CLD9-F1
#
_cell.length_a   1.000
_cell.length_b   1.000
_cell.length_c   1.000
_cell.angle_alpha   90.00
_cell.angle_beta   90.00
_cell.angle_gamma   90.00
#
_symmetry.space_group_name_H-M   'P 1'
#
loop_
_entity.id
_entity.type
_entity.pdbx_description
1 polymer ?
#
loop_
_entity_poly.entity_id
_entity_poly.type
_entity_poly.pdbx_seq_one_letter_code
_entity_poly.pdbx_strand_id
1 'polypeptide(L)'
;AMDGGSSSFALGTLLGCPRHKLISAYHCSNGDWNLWKMKWSDDHASDPEWLDSTRFAADEFLDLLSTSRLSDFVMCAGTPGAASDPAQVGLSGGHVYSVLDVRRDVAGLGLDFLKFRDPNSYKLTPGWSGDWSQRSPLWGRHPEVARELRLASGGPAPGDDDEAWASFWMTYADACRYFGVVYIAAPDHDGPDRDDRGGAGATETGDPLVGARVHVQKAGVWYQGNIRGLVPGGEAGQGPWAVQCDADAPGALTHTSELLTWVEPGGTYFKDAEPGRHQIERARHDVPTAMALVLRDPDAAGFNLRLEVGSRVECKYRGEWVK
;
A
#
# COMPACT_ATOMS: atom_id res chain seq x y z
N ALA A 1 -4.98 29.23 -18.78
CA ALA A 1 -3.98 29.12 -17.70
C ALA A 1 -3.89 27.72 -17.09
N MET A 2 -4.87 26.81 -17.30
CA MET A 2 -4.84 25.45 -16.77
C MET A 2 -4.75 24.36 -17.86
N ASP A 3 -4.46 24.73 -19.10
CA ASP A 3 -4.32 23.76 -20.19
C ASP A 3 -3.00 23.00 -20.02
N GLY A 4 -3.07 21.66 -19.89
CA GLY A 4 -1.90 20.80 -19.73
C GLY A 4 -1.35 20.68 -18.29
N GLY A 5 -2.17 20.94 -17.27
CA GLY A 5 -1.75 20.81 -15.87
C GLY A 5 -1.38 19.39 -15.44
N SER A 6 -0.48 19.27 -14.47
CA SER A 6 -0.10 17.99 -13.84
C SER A 6 -1.03 17.65 -12.68
N SER A 7 -1.53 16.41 -12.62
CA SER A 7 -2.35 15.94 -11.48
C SER A 7 -1.59 15.97 -10.15
N SER A 8 -0.28 15.75 -10.17
CA SER A 8 0.52 15.84 -8.95
C SER A 8 0.54 17.25 -8.36
N PHE A 9 0.59 18.27 -9.22
CA PHE A 9 0.52 19.66 -8.79
C PHE A 9 -0.85 19.98 -8.16
N ALA A 10 -1.93 19.51 -8.80
CA ALA A 10 -3.28 19.70 -8.28
C ALA A 10 -3.45 19.00 -6.92
N LEU A 11 -2.99 17.76 -6.77
CA LEU A 11 -3.04 17.03 -5.50
C LEU A 11 -2.24 17.73 -4.40
N GLY A 12 -1.01 18.16 -4.69
CA GLY A 12 -0.19 18.91 -3.74
C GLY A 12 -0.87 20.19 -3.25
N THR A 13 -1.44 20.95 -4.19
CA THR A 13 -2.13 22.20 -3.89
C THR A 13 -3.41 21.97 -3.07
N LEU A 14 -4.23 20.99 -3.45
CA LEU A 14 -5.52 20.73 -2.80
C LEU A 14 -5.38 20.15 -1.40
N LEU A 15 -4.37 19.30 -1.20
CA LEU A 15 -4.19 18.57 0.07
C LEU A 15 -3.27 19.30 1.04
N GLY A 16 -2.64 20.41 0.63
CA GLY A 16 -1.56 21.03 1.39
C GLY A 16 -0.38 20.08 1.61
N CYS A 17 -0.30 19.03 0.80
CA CYS A 17 0.61 17.91 1.00
C CYS A 17 2.06 18.39 0.79
N PRO A 18 2.95 18.21 1.79
CA PRO A 18 4.37 18.47 1.62
C PRO A 18 4.91 17.78 0.36
N ARG A 19 5.80 18.46 -0.37
CA ARG A 19 6.27 18.01 -1.69
C ARG A 19 6.81 16.57 -1.69
N HIS A 20 7.45 16.14 -0.59
CA HIS A 20 8.02 14.80 -0.44
C HIS A 20 6.99 13.69 -0.21
N LYS A 21 5.73 14.04 0.07
CA LYS A 21 4.60 13.12 0.26
C LYS A 21 3.78 12.93 -1.05
N LEU A 22 4.23 13.53 -2.16
CA LEU A 22 3.67 13.34 -3.51
C LEU A 22 4.52 12.39 -4.34
N ILE A 23 3.85 11.40 -4.91
CA ILE A 23 4.48 10.32 -5.66
C ILE A 23 3.86 10.24 -7.05
N SER A 24 4.70 10.07 -8.07
CA SER A 24 4.28 9.70 -9.44
C SER A 24 4.91 8.38 -9.83
N ALA A 25 4.09 7.37 -10.08
CA ALA A 25 4.54 6.07 -10.57
C ALA A 25 4.19 5.92 -12.05
N TYR A 26 5.16 5.55 -12.89
CA TYR A 26 4.99 5.36 -14.32
C TYR A 26 5.14 3.89 -14.68
N HIS A 27 4.20 3.38 -15.47
CA HIS A 27 4.22 2.00 -15.94
C HIS A 27 5.28 1.82 -17.02
N CYS A 28 6.04 0.74 -16.93
CA CYS A 28 7.12 0.40 -17.84
C CYS A 28 6.66 -0.67 -18.84
N SER A 29 7.33 -0.75 -19.99
CA SER A 29 6.99 -1.72 -21.04
C SER A 29 7.19 -3.18 -20.63
N ASN A 30 7.93 -3.43 -19.56
CA ASN A 30 8.18 -4.76 -18.99
C ASN A 30 7.17 -5.17 -17.89
N GLY A 31 6.18 -4.34 -17.59
CA GLY A 31 5.18 -4.58 -16.54
C GLY A 31 5.53 -3.99 -15.16
N ASP A 32 6.72 -3.43 -14.99
CA ASP A 32 7.14 -2.82 -13.73
C ASP A 32 6.69 -1.36 -13.62
N TRP A 33 6.86 -0.79 -12.42
CA TRP A 33 6.55 0.60 -12.14
C TRP A 33 7.79 1.35 -11.68
N ASN A 34 8.05 2.52 -12.27
CA ASN A 34 9.07 3.45 -11.80
C ASN A 34 8.38 4.55 -10.99
N LEU A 35 8.65 4.55 -9.70
CA LEU A 35 8.17 5.53 -8.75
C LEU A 35 9.14 6.69 -8.68
N TRP A 36 8.64 7.89 -8.87
CA TRP A 36 9.41 9.12 -8.82
C TRP A 36 8.91 10.03 -7.70
N LYS A 37 9.85 10.53 -6.91
CA LYS A 37 9.60 11.60 -5.94
C LYS A 37 9.78 12.94 -6.63
N MET A 38 8.76 13.78 -6.58
CA MET A 38 8.82 15.12 -7.16
C MET A 38 9.29 16.13 -6.12
N LYS A 39 10.14 17.05 -6.57
CA LYS A 39 10.42 18.30 -5.86
C LYS A 39 10.07 19.45 -6.78
N TRP A 40 9.13 20.27 -6.34
CA TRP A 40 8.88 21.55 -7.00
C TRP A 40 9.92 22.56 -6.54
N SER A 41 10.43 23.37 -7.47
CA SER A 41 11.24 24.55 -7.12
C SER A 41 10.33 25.65 -6.56
N ASP A 42 10.85 26.50 -5.67
CA ASP A 42 10.06 27.60 -5.08
C ASP A 42 9.66 28.67 -6.10
N ASP A 43 10.40 28.77 -7.20
CA ASP A 43 10.24 29.85 -8.16
C ASP A 43 9.36 29.49 -9.37
N HIS A 44 9.20 28.20 -9.71
CA HIS A 44 8.42 27.81 -10.88
C HIS A 44 7.65 26.49 -10.70
N ALA A 45 6.32 26.58 -10.81
CA ALA A 45 5.39 25.45 -10.87
C ALA A 45 5.43 24.67 -12.20
N SER A 46 6.36 24.98 -13.11
CA SER A 46 6.36 24.40 -14.47
C SER A 46 7.29 23.21 -14.65
N ASP A 47 8.37 23.09 -13.86
CA ASP A 47 9.36 22.01 -14.02
C ASP A 47 9.62 21.30 -12.67
N PRO A 48 9.01 20.14 -12.42
CA PRO A 48 9.36 19.33 -11.27
C PRO A 48 10.80 18.80 -11.43
N GLU A 49 11.62 19.00 -10.40
CA GLU A 49 12.89 18.31 -10.25
C GLU A 49 12.60 16.87 -9.78
N TRP A 50 13.06 15.90 -10.54
CA TRP A 50 12.92 14.48 -10.22
C TRP A 50 14.06 14.07 -9.29
N LEU A 51 13.75 13.77 -8.03
CA LEU A 51 14.79 13.55 -7.02
C LEU A 51 15.40 12.15 -7.08
N ASP A 52 14.54 11.14 -7.15
CA ASP A 52 14.92 9.73 -7.09
C ASP A 52 13.86 8.87 -7.79
N SER A 53 14.32 7.77 -8.37
CA SER A 53 13.46 6.75 -8.96
C SER A 53 13.65 5.42 -8.27
N THR A 54 12.58 4.84 -7.74
CA THR A 54 12.58 3.47 -7.22
C THR A 54 11.74 2.60 -8.15
N ARG A 55 12.27 1.45 -8.54
CA ARG A 55 11.53 0.49 -9.38
C ARG A 55 10.83 -0.52 -8.50
N PHE A 56 9.59 -0.83 -8.86
CA PHE A 56 8.73 -1.81 -8.21
C PHE A 56 8.29 -2.84 -9.24
N ALA A 57 8.31 -4.12 -8.87
CA ALA A 57 7.57 -5.13 -9.60
C ALA A 57 6.07 -4.82 -9.55
N ALA A 58 5.29 -5.40 -10.48
CA ALA A 58 3.84 -5.18 -10.55
C ALA A 58 3.15 -5.49 -9.20
N ASP A 59 3.48 -6.64 -8.58
CA ASP A 59 2.86 -7.05 -7.32
C ASP A 59 3.26 -6.13 -6.15
N GLU A 60 4.53 -5.72 -6.07
CA GLU A 60 5.01 -4.78 -5.04
C GLU A 60 4.32 -3.42 -5.18
N PHE A 61 4.09 -2.96 -6.41
CA PHE A 61 3.38 -1.71 -6.65
C PHE A 61 1.90 -1.81 -6.27
N LEU A 62 1.26 -2.94 -6.54
CA LEU A 62 -0.11 -3.19 -6.07
C LEU A 62 -0.20 -3.21 -4.55
N ASP A 63 0.81 -3.72 -3.85
CA ASP A 63 0.90 -3.64 -2.40
C ASP A 63 0.99 -2.20 -1.91
N LEU A 64 1.81 -1.38 -2.55
CA LEU A 64 1.86 0.06 -2.26
C LEU A 64 0.49 0.73 -2.43
N LEU A 65 -0.23 0.44 -3.51
CA LEU A 65 -1.57 0.98 -3.73
C LEU A 65 -2.58 0.52 -2.67
N SER A 66 -2.50 -0.74 -2.27
CA SER A 66 -3.36 -1.33 -1.24
C SER A 66 -3.11 -0.68 0.13
N THR A 67 -1.85 -0.50 0.52
CA THR A 67 -1.49 0.22 1.74
C THR A 67 -1.92 1.69 1.67
N SER A 68 -1.67 2.36 0.54
CA SER A 68 -2.07 3.76 0.34
C SER A 68 -3.58 3.96 0.53
N ARG A 69 -4.39 3.05 -0.01
CA ARG A 69 -5.85 3.03 0.24
C ARG A 69 -6.17 2.91 1.73
N LEU A 70 -5.47 2.05 2.47
CA LEU A 70 -5.76 1.80 3.89
C LEU A 70 -5.33 2.97 4.78
N SER A 71 -4.42 3.81 4.29
CA SER A 71 -3.95 5.03 4.94
C SER A 71 -4.68 6.29 4.44
N ASP A 72 -5.83 6.13 3.76
CA ASP A 72 -6.64 7.24 3.21
C ASP A 72 -5.88 8.18 2.25
N PHE A 73 -4.92 7.64 1.49
CA PHE A 73 -4.20 8.42 0.48
C PHE A 73 -5.10 8.74 -0.70
N VAL A 74 -4.94 9.95 -1.24
CA VAL A 74 -5.64 10.34 -2.47
C VAL A 74 -4.84 9.85 -3.66
N MET A 75 -5.50 9.09 -4.53
CA MET A 75 -4.90 8.46 -5.69
C MET A 75 -5.64 8.81 -6.98
N CYS A 76 -4.90 8.98 -8.07
CA CYS A 76 -5.47 9.07 -9.40
C CYS A 76 -4.56 8.42 -10.44
N ALA A 77 -5.13 8.00 -11.56
CA ALA A 77 -4.41 7.32 -12.63
C ALA A 77 -4.69 7.99 -13.97
N GLY A 78 -3.64 8.15 -14.78
CA GLY A 78 -3.71 8.78 -16.10
C GLY A 78 -3.59 7.76 -17.24
N THR A 79 -4.46 7.89 -18.23
CA THR A 79 -4.31 7.19 -19.51
C THR A 79 -3.32 7.92 -20.41
N PRO A 80 -2.59 7.22 -21.30
CA PRO A 80 -1.69 7.86 -22.24
C PRO A 80 -2.43 8.76 -23.26
N GLY A 81 -1.85 9.90 -23.62
CA GLY A 81 -2.49 10.97 -24.41
C GLY A 81 -2.82 10.67 -25.88
N ALA A 82 -2.10 9.73 -26.52
CA ALA A 82 -2.18 9.51 -27.96
C ALA A 82 -2.40 8.04 -28.35
N ALA A 83 -2.66 7.15 -27.39
CA ALA A 83 -2.90 5.75 -27.70
C ALA A 83 -4.33 5.54 -28.20
N SER A 84 -4.50 4.77 -29.27
CA SER A 84 -5.82 4.34 -29.76
C SER A 84 -6.47 3.26 -28.88
N ASP A 85 -5.71 2.60 -28.00
CA ASP A 85 -6.17 1.44 -27.20
C ASP A 85 -7.22 1.83 -26.13
N PRO A 86 -7.06 2.91 -25.33
CA PRO A 86 -8.06 3.27 -24.30
C PRO A 86 -9.45 3.61 -24.87
N ALA A 87 -9.50 4.29 -26.03
CA ALA A 87 -10.77 4.69 -26.63
C ALA A 87 -11.62 3.51 -27.10
N GLN A 88 -10.99 2.38 -27.46
CA GLN A 88 -11.70 1.16 -27.89
C GLN A 88 -12.50 0.52 -26.76
N VAL A 89 -12.09 0.77 -25.51
CA VAL A 89 -12.71 0.23 -24.29
C VAL A 89 -13.46 1.30 -23.48
N GLY A 90 -13.76 2.44 -24.10
CA GLY A 90 -14.54 3.52 -23.49
C GLY A 90 -13.77 4.42 -22.52
N LEU A 91 -12.43 4.33 -22.48
CA LEU A 91 -11.59 5.23 -21.71
C LEU A 91 -11.16 6.43 -22.55
N SER A 92 -11.14 7.62 -21.95
CA SER A 92 -10.63 8.83 -22.60
C SER A 92 -9.11 8.81 -22.57
N GLY A 93 -8.45 9.01 -23.71
CA GLY A 93 -6.98 9.16 -23.79
C GLY A 93 -6.51 10.50 -23.23
N GLY A 94 -5.36 10.51 -22.56
CA GLY A 94 -4.80 11.71 -21.92
C GLY A 94 -5.66 12.26 -20.79
N HIS A 95 -6.41 11.36 -20.13
CA HIS A 95 -7.38 11.72 -19.12
C HIS A 95 -7.03 11.06 -17.79
N VAL A 96 -7.44 11.70 -16.70
CA VAL A 96 -7.11 11.27 -15.34
C VAL A 96 -8.37 10.86 -14.60
N TYR A 97 -8.30 9.68 -14.00
CA TYR A 97 -9.37 9.03 -13.26
C TYR A 97 -8.99 8.98 -11.78
N SER A 98 -9.94 9.19 -10.87
CA SER A 98 -9.70 8.96 -9.44
C SER A 98 -9.63 7.46 -9.18
N VAL A 99 -8.65 7.00 -8.38
CA VAL A 99 -8.61 5.64 -7.86
C VAL A 99 -9.32 5.64 -6.52
N LEU A 100 -10.46 4.96 -6.44
CA LEU A 100 -11.37 4.98 -5.28
C LEU A 100 -11.17 3.80 -4.33
N ASP A 101 -10.78 2.64 -4.85
CA ASP A 101 -10.59 1.44 -4.06
C ASP A 101 -9.55 0.52 -4.74
N VAL A 102 -8.84 -0.26 -3.93
CA VAL A 102 -7.87 -1.29 -4.32
C VAL A 102 -8.18 -2.53 -3.48
N ARG A 103 -8.37 -3.67 -4.13
CA ARG A 103 -8.73 -4.93 -3.50
C ARG A 103 -7.84 -6.04 -4.03
N ARG A 104 -7.32 -6.86 -3.10
CA ARG A 104 -6.49 -8.02 -3.44
C ARG A 104 -7.26 -9.32 -3.25
N ASP A 105 -6.90 -10.33 -4.05
CA ASP A 105 -7.39 -11.70 -3.96
C ASP A 105 -8.92 -11.79 -3.77
N VAL A 106 -9.65 -11.06 -4.61
CA VAL A 106 -11.09 -10.90 -4.46
C VAL A 106 -11.78 -12.25 -4.60
N ALA A 107 -12.60 -12.58 -3.60
CA ALA A 107 -13.27 -13.86 -3.43
C ALA A 107 -12.34 -15.10 -3.35
N GLY A 108 -11.05 -14.91 -3.05
CA GLY A 108 -10.06 -15.99 -3.01
C GLY A 108 -9.72 -16.58 -4.38
N LEU A 109 -9.91 -15.80 -5.44
CA LEU A 109 -9.72 -16.23 -6.83
C LEU A 109 -8.37 -15.79 -7.43
N GLY A 110 -7.51 -15.13 -6.66
CA GLY A 110 -6.28 -14.52 -7.16
C GLY A 110 -6.53 -13.36 -8.11
N LEU A 111 -7.68 -12.70 -8.02
CA LEU A 111 -8.03 -11.55 -8.84
C LEU A 111 -7.91 -10.26 -8.04
N ASP A 112 -7.03 -9.37 -8.49
CA ASP A 112 -6.86 -8.05 -7.89
C ASP A 112 -7.63 -6.99 -8.69
N PHE A 113 -8.22 -6.03 -7.99
CA PHE A 113 -9.14 -5.06 -8.57
C PHE A 113 -8.86 -3.64 -8.13
N LEU A 114 -9.04 -2.71 -9.06
CA LEU A 114 -9.07 -1.27 -8.80
C LEU A 114 -10.43 -0.70 -9.18
N LYS A 115 -10.96 0.19 -8.35
CA LYS A 115 -12.14 0.99 -8.66
C LYS A 115 -11.71 2.38 -9.12
N PHE A 116 -12.19 2.80 -10.27
CA PHE A 116 -11.93 4.12 -10.83
C PHE A 116 -13.18 4.97 -10.84
N ARG A 117 -13.00 6.30 -10.89
CA ARG A 117 -14.05 7.25 -11.23
C ARG A 117 -13.57 8.20 -12.32
N ASP A 118 -14.39 8.34 -13.36
CA ASP A 118 -14.21 9.36 -14.38
C ASP A 118 -14.79 10.70 -13.87
N PRO A 119 -13.98 11.76 -13.71
CA PRO A 119 -14.51 13.08 -13.32
C PRO A 119 -15.41 13.71 -14.40
N ASN A 120 -15.37 13.21 -15.64
CA ASN A 120 -16.15 13.72 -16.78
C ASN A 120 -17.38 12.87 -17.12
N SER A 121 -17.79 11.95 -16.23
CA SER A 121 -18.88 10.99 -16.47
C SER A 121 -20.26 11.59 -16.73
N TYR A 122 -20.44 12.90 -16.56
CA TYR A 122 -21.64 13.62 -16.98
C TYR A 122 -21.79 13.69 -18.51
N LYS A 123 -20.73 13.42 -19.26
CA LYS A 123 -20.78 13.27 -20.72
C LYS A 123 -21.34 11.89 -21.04
N LEU A 124 -22.32 11.82 -21.95
CA LEU A 124 -23.01 10.62 -22.43
C LEU A 124 -22.11 9.58 -23.11
N THR A 125 -20.79 9.65 -22.93
CA THR A 125 -19.84 8.70 -23.48
C THR A 125 -19.95 7.40 -22.67
N PRO A 126 -20.09 6.24 -23.33
CA PRO A 126 -20.05 4.98 -22.62
C PRO A 126 -18.67 4.88 -21.95
N GLY A 127 -18.66 4.82 -20.61
CA GLY A 127 -17.43 4.63 -19.83
C GLY A 127 -16.80 3.27 -20.11
N TRP A 128 -15.92 2.82 -19.22
CA TRP A 128 -15.26 1.51 -19.30
C TRP A 128 -16.24 0.40 -19.77
N SER A 129 -15.94 -0.21 -20.91
CA SER A 129 -16.77 -1.22 -21.57
C SER A 129 -16.13 -2.61 -21.58
N GLY A 130 -14.93 -2.74 -21.03
CA GLY A 130 -14.21 -4.02 -20.91
C GLY A 130 -14.75 -4.92 -19.79
N ASP A 131 -13.93 -5.88 -19.40
CA ASP A 131 -14.25 -6.82 -18.33
C ASP A 131 -14.53 -6.08 -17.03
N TRP A 132 -15.56 -6.53 -16.31
CA TRP A 132 -16.04 -5.89 -15.07
C TRP A 132 -16.56 -4.45 -15.22
N SER A 133 -16.78 -3.99 -16.46
CA SER A 133 -17.68 -2.86 -16.71
C SER A 133 -19.07 -3.13 -16.12
N GLN A 134 -19.87 -2.08 -15.92
CA GLN A 134 -21.18 -2.21 -15.28
C GLN A 134 -22.13 -3.16 -16.02
N ARG A 135 -21.97 -3.27 -17.34
CA ARG A 135 -22.76 -4.17 -18.20
C ARG A 135 -22.02 -5.48 -18.51
N SER A 136 -20.88 -5.73 -17.88
CA SER A 136 -20.10 -6.93 -18.12
C SER A 136 -20.88 -8.17 -17.68
N PRO A 137 -21.01 -9.20 -18.54
CA PRO A 137 -21.64 -10.46 -18.16
C PRO A 137 -20.83 -11.22 -17.08
N LEU A 138 -19.58 -10.83 -16.82
CA LEU A 138 -18.73 -11.46 -15.80
C LEU A 138 -19.32 -11.33 -14.39
N TRP A 139 -20.04 -10.24 -14.09
CA TRP A 139 -20.74 -10.09 -12.81
C TRP A 139 -21.75 -11.20 -12.55
N GLY A 140 -22.45 -11.67 -13.59
CA GLY A 140 -23.39 -12.78 -13.49
C GLY A 140 -22.72 -14.15 -13.45
N ARG A 141 -21.53 -14.28 -14.04
CA ARG A 141 -20.73 -15.53 -14.01
C ARG A 141 -19.97 -15.71 -12.70
N HIS A 142 -19.65 -14.62 -12.01
CA HIS A 142 -18.88 -14.59 -10.77
C HIS A 142 -19.63 -13.80 -9.67
N PRO A 143 -20.77 -14.32 -9.19
CA PRO A 143 -21.57 -13.65 -8.17
C PRO A 143 -20.81 -13.43 -6.85
N GLU A 144 -19.81 -14.24 -6.55
CA GLU A 144 -18.91 -14.10 -5.39
C GLU A 144 -18.07 -12.82 -5.45
N VAL A 145 -17.48 -12.52 -6.62
CA VAL A 145 -16.73 -11.27 -6.88
C VAL A 145 -17.67 -10.08 -6.79
N ALA A 146 -18.84 -10.18 -7.43
CA ALA A 146 -19.86 -9.12 -7.38
C ALA A 146 -20.27 -8.80 -5.95
N ARG A 147 -20.52 -9.82 -5.13
CA ARG A 147 -20.90 -9.66 -3.72
C ARG A 147 -19.81 -8.97 -2.92
N GLU A 148 -18.56 -9.39 -3.05
CA GLU A 148 -17.45 -8.79 -2.30
C GLU A 148 -17.22 -7.32 -2.69
N LEU A 149 -17.17 -7.02 -4.00
CA LEU A 149 -16.93 -5.65 -4.49
C LEU A 149 -18.13 -4.71 -4.26
N ARG A 150 -19.36 -5.24 -4.15
CA ARG A 150 -20.54 -4.47 -3.72
C ARG A 150 -20.47 -4.10 -2.24
N LEU A 151 -20.19 -5.09 -1.38
CA LEU A 151 -20.00 -4.84 0.06
C LEU A 151 -18.88 -3.83 0.31
N ALA A 152 -17.80 -3.94 -0.46
CA ALA A 152 -16.69 -2.99 -0.45
C ALA A 152 -17.09 -1.55 -0.81
N SER A 153 -17.99 -1.40 -1.77
CA SER A 153 -18.37 -0.10 -2.33
C SER A 153 -19.45 0.64 -1.53
N GLY A 154 -20.13 -0.02 -0.59
CA GLY A 154 -21.24 0.57 0.18
C GLY A 154 -22.42 1.05 -0.68
N GLY A 155 -22.51 0.62 -1.95
CA GLY A 155 -23.43 1.16 -2.93
C GLY A 155 -24.34 0.09 -3.59
N PRO A 156 -25.36 0.54 -4.33
CA PRO A 156 -26.29 -0.35 -5.03
C PRO A 156 -25.60 -1.23 -6.07
N ALA A 157 -26.32 -2.27 -6.51
CA ALA A 157 -25.83 -3.16 -7.54
C ALA A 157 -25.52 -2.36 -8.82
N PRO A 158 -24.49 -2.75 -9.61
CA PRO A 158 -24.26 -2.15 -10.92
C PRO A 158 -25.54 -2.18 -11.76
N GLY A 159 -26.10 -1.01 -12.09
CA GLY A 159 -27.24 -0.86 -13.00
C GLY A 159 -28.48 -0.10 -12.49
N ASP A 160 -28.55 0.32 -11.23
CA ASP A 160 -29.80 0.86 -10.65
C ASP A 160 -29.87 2.41 -10.56
N ASP A 161 -28.80 3.15 -10.89
CA ASP A 161 -28.74 4.60 -10.64
C ASP A 161 -27.72 5.36 -11.52
N ASP A 162 -28.08 6.58 -11.89
CA ASP A 162 -27.34 7.44 -12.82
C ASP A 162 -25.94 7.86 -12.29
N GLU A 163 -25.73 7.84 -10.97
CA GLU A 163 -24.40 8.07 -10.37
C GLU A 163 -23.46 6.87 -10.54
N ALA A 164 -23.98 5.67 -10.82
CA ALA A 164 -23.17 4.48 -11.01
C ALA A 164 -22.26 4.64 -12.23
N TRP A 165 -22.70 5.30 -13.31
CA TRP A 165 -21.94 5.46 -14.56
C TRP A 165 -20.60 6.17 -14.40
N ALA A 166 -20.40 6.90 -13.30
CA ALA A 166 -19.16 7.60 -13.03
C ALA A 166 -18.01 6.68 -12.59
N SER A 167 -18.32 5.51 -12.02
CA SER A 167 -17.29 4.62 -11.46
C SER A 167 -17.38 3.21 -12.02
N PHE A 168 -16.24 2.55 -12.12
CA PHE A 168 -16.15 1.19 -12.64
C PHE A 168 -15.03 0.42 -11.96
N TRP A 169 -15.17 -0.90 -11.95
CA TRP A 169 -14.13 -1.82 -11.52
C TRP A 169 -13.39 -2.36 -12.74
N MET A 170 -12.11 -2.62 -12.57
CA MET A 170 -11.29 -3.38 -13.52
C MET A 170 -10.25 -4.19 -12.78
N THR A 171 -9.76 -5.24 -13.43
CA THR A 171 -8.65 -6.02 -12.89
C THR A 171 -7.39 -5.15 -12.84
N TYR A 172 -6.47 -5.46 -11.92
CA TYR A 172 -5.16 -4.78 -11.88
C TYR A 172 -4.37 -4.99 -13.18
N ALA A 173 -4.50 -6.16 -13.81
CA ALA A 173 -3.90 -6.44 -15.11
C ALA A 173 -4.41 -5.48 -16.21
N ASP A 174 -5.73 -5.24 -16.28
CA ASP A 174 -6.30 -4.25 -17.20
C ASP A 174 -5.86 -2.83 -16.84
N ALA A 175 -5.78 -2.51 -15.54
CA ALA A 175 -5.30 -1.20 -15.10
C ALA A 175 -3.87 -0.93 -15.58
N CYS A 176 -2.95 -1.89 -15.44
CA CYS A 176 -1.58 -1.78 -15.95
C CYS A 176 -1.51 -1.64 -17.48
N ARG A 177 -2.48 -2.24 -18.19
CA ARG A 177 -2.57 -2.11 -19.65
C ARG A 177 -3.00 -0.71 -20.09
N TYR A 178 -4.00 -0.13 -19.44
CA TYR A 178 -4.65 1.09 -19.93
C TYR A 178 -4.18 2.39 -19.27
N PHE A 179 -3.57 2.30 -18.08
CA PHE A 179 -3.06 3.45 -17.34
C PHE A 179 -1.53 3.48 -17.35
N GLY A 180 -0.96 4.59 -17.80
CA GLY A 180 0.49 4.76 -17.90
C GLY A 180 1.12 5.42 -16.68
N VAL A 181 0.29 6.05 -15.83
CA VAL A 181 0.77 6.78 -14.65
C VAL A 181 -0.24 6.67 -13.51
N VAL A 182 0.26 6.58 -12.28
CA VAL A 182 -0.52 6.71 -11.04
C VAL A 182 0.13 7.78 -10.17
N TYR A 183 -0.69 8.68 -9.63
CA TYR A 183 -0.30 9.70 -8.67
C TYR A 183 -0.84 9.30 -7.31
N ILE A 184 0.00 9.40 -6.29
CA ILE A 184 -0.34 9.07 -4.90
C ILE A 184 0.04 10.26 -4.03
N ALA A 185 -0.89 10.73 -3.22
CA ALA A 185 -0.68 11.83 -2.28
C ALA A 185 -1.12 11.38 -0.89
N ALA A 186 -0.17 11.36 0.04
CA ALA A 186 -0.49 11.12 1.44
C ALA A 186 -1.19 12.36 2.03
N PRO A 187 -2.29 12.20 2.79
CA PRO A 187 -2.87 13.29 3.55
C PRO A 187 -1.84 13.80 4.56
N ASP A 188 -1.86 15.09 4.82
CA ASP A 188 -1.04 15.66 5.88
C ASP A 188 -1.73 15.50 7.23
N HIS A 189 -1.54 14.34 7.86
CA HIS A 189 -2.10 14.06 9.19
C HIS A 189 -1.43 14.85 10.31
N ASP A 190 -0.25 15.40 10.06
CA ASP A 190 0.56 16.12 11.05
C ASP A 190 0.05 17.56 11.29
N GLY A 191 -1.01 17.97 10.57
CA GLY A 191 -1.47 19.35 10.55
C GLY A 191 -0.49 20.27 9.79
N PRO A 192 -0.86 21.53 9.49
CA PRO A 192 0.10 22.46 8.91
C PRO A 192 1.27 22.57 9.88
N ASP A 193 2.44 22.14 9.43
CA ASP A 193 3.71 22.23 10.14
C ASP A 193 3.81 23.63 10.77
N ARG A 194 3.46 23.74 12.05
CA ARG A 194 3.33 25.03 12.74
C ARG A 194 4.70 25.60 13.12
N ASP A 195 5.78 24.89 12.79
CA ASP A 195 7.06 25.06 13.45
C ASP A 195 8.20 25.63 12.59
N ASP A 196 7.93 26.16 11.39
CA ASP A 196 8.86 27.12 10.76
C ASP A 196 8.86 28.50 11.44
N ARG A 197 8.11 28.67 12.54
CA ARG A 197 8.22 29.82 13.47
C ARG A 197 8.68 29.42 14.87
N GLY A 198 9.79 28.68 14.98
CA GLY A 198 10.73 28.78 16.12
C GLY A 198 10.13 28.68 17.53
N GLY A 199 9.20 27.75 17.78
CA GLY A 199 8.61 27.51 19.10
C GLY A 199 8.99 26.13 19.64
N ALA A 200 9.95 26.07 20.57
CA ALA A 200 10.27 24.83 21.28
C ALA A 200 9.09 24.41 22.17
N GLY A 201 8.38 23.33 21.83
CA GLY A 201 7.41 22.73 22.75
C GLY A 201 6.50 21.64 22.19
N ALA A 202 6.92 20.38 22.40
CA ALA A 202 6.13 19.13 22.36
C ALA A 202 5.65 18.61 20.99
N THR A 203 6.36 17.59 20.50
CA THR A 203 6.02 16.74 19.34
C THR A 203 4.99 15.68 19.70
N GLU A 204 3.78 15.76 19.13
CA GLU A 204 2.96 14.57 18.85
C GLU A 204 3.18 14.21 17.37
N THR A 205 4.21 13.42 17.09
CA THR A 205 4.42 12.78 15.79
C THR A 205 3.49 11.58 15.70
N GLY A 206 2.54 11.58 14.77
CA GLY A 206 1.83 10.35 14.39
C GLY A 206 2.82 9.30 13.90
N ASP A 207 2.71 8.07 14.38
CA ASP A 207 3.67 7.02 14.03
C ASP A 207 3.44 6.54 12.58
N PRO A 208 4.46 6.55 11.71
CA PRO A 208 4.34 6.22 10.29
C PRO A 208 3.89 4.78 10.00
N LEU A 209 3.81 3.92 11.01
CA LEU A 209 3.45 2.51 10.85
C LEU A 209 1.94 2.21 10.96
N VAL A 210 1.10 3.18 11.34
CA VAL A 210 -0.35 2.96 11.41
C VAL A 210 -0.93 2.63 10.03
N GLY A 211 -1.63 1.50 9.94
CA GLY A 211 -2.18 0.94 8.70
C GLY A 211 -1.28 -0.10 8.02
N ALA A 212 -0.02 -0.22 8.41
CA ALA A 212 0.91 -1.18 7.82
C ALA A 212 0.52 -2.63 8.14
N ARG A 213 0.77 -3.53 7.18
CA ARG A 213 0.57 -4.97 7.33
C ARG A 213 1.75 -5.60 8.05
N VAL A 214 1.47 -6.36 9.10
CA VAL A 214 2.47 -6.98 9.96
C VAL A 214 2.10 -8.41 10.29
N HIS A 215 3.10 -9.18 10.70
CA HIS A 215 2.90 -10.44 11.40
C HIS A 215 3.08 -10.21 12.89
N VAL A 216 2.14 -10.69 13.69
CA VAL A 216 2.16 -10.60 15.14
C VAL A 216 2.06 -12.00 15.75
N GLN A 217 2.89 -12.26 16.76
CA GLN A 217 2.83 -13.54 17.47
C GLN A 217 1.85 -13.43 18.64
N LYS A 218 0.88 -14.35 18.70
CA LYS A 218 -0.10 -14.47 19.78
C LYS A 218 -0.16 -15.92 20.25
N ALA A 219 0.15 -16.15 21.53
CA ALA A 219 0.20 -17.49 22.13
C ALA A 219 1.07 -18.49 21.34
N GLY A 220 2.21 -18.03 20.81
CA GLY A 220 3.15 -18.84 20.04
C GLY A 220 2.79 -19.05 18.57
N VAL A 221 1.65 -18.54 18.10
CA VAL A 221 1.19 -18.64 16.71
C VAL A 221 1.29 -17.28 16.04
N TRP A 222 1.77 -17.24 14.78
CA TRP A 222 1.87 -16.01 14.00
C TRP A 222 0.56 -15.72 13.26
N TYR A 223 0.12 -14.48 13.30
CA TYR A 223 -1.08 -13.98 12.63
C TYR A 223 -0.73 -12.76 11.79
N GLN A 224 -1.38 -12.60 10.65
CA GLN A 224 -1.34 -11.35 9.89
C GLN A 224 -2.28 -10.33 10.53
N GLY A 225 -1.85 -9.06 10.58
CA GLY A 225 -2.63 -7.96 11.15
C GLY A 225 -2.31 -6.61 10.50
N ASN A 226 -3.18 -5.62 10.74
CA ASN A 226 -2.87 -4.21 10.47
C ASN A 226 -2.53 -3.52 11.79
N ILE A 227 -1.48 -2.70 11.80
CA ILE A 227 -1.24 -1.78 12.91
C ILE A 227 -2.38 -0.76 12.95
N ARG A 228 -3.03 -0.63 14.11
CA ARG A 228 -4.11 0.33 14.34
C ARG A 228 -3.66 1.57 15.10
N GLY A 229 -2.53 1.49 15.79
CA GLY A 229 -1.99 2.60 16.56
C GLY A 229 -0.87 2.17 17.49
N LEU A 230 -0.23 3.16 18.08
CA LEU A 230 0.54 2.98 19.30
C LEU A 230 -0.40 3.06 20.52
N VAL A 231 -0.09 2.30 21.56
CA VAL A 231 -0.73 2.41 22.88
C VAL A 231 0.29 2.98 23.85
N PRO A 232 0.28 4.30 24.10
CA PRO A 232 1.19 4.92 25.06
C PRO A 232 0.88 4.40 26.46
N GLY A 233 1.87 3.77 27.11
CA GLY A 233 1.74 3.35 28.51
C GLY A 233 0.84 2.14 28.74
N GLY A 234 0.83 1.17 27.82
CA GLY A 234 0.15 -0.11 28.02
C GLY A 234 0.47 -0.77 29.37
N GLU A 235 -0.45 -1.59 29.88
CA GLU A 235 -0.22 -2.37 31.10
C GLU A 235 1.09 -3.16 31.00
N ALA A 236 1.82 -3.30 32.12
CA ALA A 236 3.10 -3.99 32.13
C ALA A 236 3.01 -5.37 31.45
N GLY A 237 3.69 -5.53 30.32
CA GLY A 237 3.67 -6.74 29.48
C GLY A 237 2.88 -6.63 28.18
N GLN A 238 2.13 -5.54 27.95
CA GLN A 238 1.56 -5.22 26.64
C GLN A 238 2.57 -4.36 25.87
N GLY A 239 3.00 -4.82 24.70
CA GLY A 239 3.89 -4.02 23.87
C GLY A 239 3.20 -2.81 23.24
N PRO A 240 3.97 -1.87 22.68
CA PRO A 240 3.46 -0.55 22.32
C PRO A 240 2.53 -0.55 21.12
N TRP A 241 2.41 -1.65 20.38
CA TRP A 241 1.65 -1.70 19.14
C TRP A 241 0.28 -2.35 19.34
N ALA A 242 -0.78 -1.65 18.95
CA ALA A 242 -2.09 -2.24 18.78
C ALA A 242 -2.25 -2.75 17.35
N VAL A 243 -2.42 -4.05 17.18
CA VAL A 243 -2.60 -4.71 15.89
C VAL A 243 -3.98 -5.36 15.86
N GLN A 244 -4.74 -5.14 14.79
CA GLN A 244 -5.93 -5.94 14.54
C GLN A 244 -5.55 -7.13 13.65
N CYS A 245 -5.50 -8.33 14.23
CA CYS A 245 -5.20 -9.55 13.46
C CYS A 245 -6.40 -9.97 12.61
N ASP A 246 -6.15 -10.66 11.50
CA ASP A 246 -7.23 -11.20 10.64
C ASP A 246 -8.06 -12.28 11.33
N ALA A 247 -7.44 -12.99 12.29
CA ALA A 247 -8.13 -14.00 13.08
C ALA A 247 -8.94 -13.40 14.25
N ASP A 248 -8.74 -12.12 14.57
CA ASP A 248 -9.46 -11.45 15.65
C ASP A 248 -10.84 -10.97 15.16
N ALA A 249 -11.83 -10.95 16.06
CA ALA A 249 -13.13 -10.34 15.75
C ALA A 249 -12.97 -8.85 15.41
N PRO A 250 -13.84 -8.26 14.55
CA PRO A 250 -13.78 -6.84 14.25
C PRO A 250 -13.78 -5.95 15.51
N GLY A 251 -12.77 -5.08 15.64
CA GLY A 251 -12.57 -4.20 16.79
C GLY A 251 -11.69 -4.78 17.91
N ALA A 252 -11.37 -6.07 17.89
CA ALA A 252 -10.41 -6.64 18.82
C ALA A 252 -8.98 -6.28 18.42
N LEU A 253 -8.20 -5.81 19.40
CA LEU A 253 -6.82 -5.40 19.24
C LEU A 253 -5.91 -6.35 20.03
N THR A 254 -4.90 -6.86 19.35
CA THR A 254 -3.80 -7.61 19.94
C THR A 254 -2.63 -6.67 20.14
N HIS A 255 -2.17 -6.54 21.39
CA HIS A 255 -1.02 -5.72 21.74
C HIS A 255 0.26 -6.55 21.64
N THR A 256 1.30 -6.01 21.01
CA THR A 256 2.57 -6.72 20.82
C THR A 256 3.78 -5.81 20.94
N SER A 257 4.86 -6.36 21.49
CA SER A 257 6.20 -5.75 21.47
C SER A 257 7.01 -6.21 20.27
N GLU A 258 6.53 -7.25 19.58
CA GLU A 258 7.20 -7.88 18.46
C GLU A 258 6.31 -7.73 17.23
N LEU A 259 6.79 -6.89 16.31
CA LEU A 259 6.26 -6.79 14.97
C LEU A 259 7.30 -7.34 14.01
N LEU A 260 6.86 -8.25 13.15
CA LEU A 260 7.58 -8.53 11.91
C LEU A 260 6.84 -7.78 10.81
N THR A 261 7.47 -6.73 10.30
CA THR A 261 7.05 -6.16 9.02
C THR A 261 7.43 -7.14 7.93
N TRP A 262 6.50 -7.43 7.03
CA TRP A 262 6.80 -8.27 5.88
C TRP A 262 7.74 -7.48 4.97
N VAL A 263 8.94 -7.99 4.76
CA VAL A 263 9.89 -7.45 3.78
C VAL A 263 10.24 -8.58 2.82
N GLU A 264 10.07 -8.31 1.54
CA GLU A 264 10.25 -9.28 0.45
C GLU A 264 11.68 -9.84 0.35
N PRO A 265 11.87 -10.97 -0.37
CA PRO A 265 13.17 -11.63 -0.52
C PRO A 265 14.24 -10.68 -1.08
N GLY A 266 15.24 -10.35 -0.26
CA GLY A 266 16.37 -9.48 -0.63
C GLY A 266 16.41 -8.13 0.09
N GLY A 267 15.44 -7.82 0.94
CA GLY A 267 15.45 -6.61 1.77
C GLY A 267 16.43 -6.64 2.95
N THR A 268 16.81 -5.44 3.42
CA THR A 268 17.57 -5.26 4.67
C THR A 268 16.59 -5.21 5.85
N TYR A 269 16.93 -5.84 6.97
CA TYR A 269 16.05 -5.93 8.15
C TYR A 269 16.08 -4.65 8.98
N PHE A 270 14.92 -4.31 9.57
CA PHE A 270 14.81 -3.30 10.63
C PHE A 270 14.24 -3.98 11.86
N LYS A 271 14.96 -3.93 12.99
CA LYS A 271 14.48 -4.36 14.29
C LYS A 271 14.38 -3.14 15.19
N ASP A 272 13.15 -2.72 15.48
CA ASP A 272 12.90 -1.71 16.50
C ASP A 272 12.53 -2.41 17.81
N ALA A 273 13.51 -2.49 18.71
CA ALA A 273 13.30 -3.04 20.06
C ALA A 273 12.75 -1.98 21.04
N GLU A 274 12.85 -0.69 20.68
CA GLU A 274 12.33 0.45 21.46
C GLU A 274 11.90 1.60 20.52
N PRO A 275 10.89 2.40 20.88
CA PRO A 275 10.51 3.59 20.10
C PRO A 275 11.70 4.56 19.98
N GLY A 276 12.14 4.84 18.74
CA GLY A 276 13.14 5.88 18.44
C GLY A 276 14.60 5.42 18.24
N ARG A 277 14.90 4.11 18.14
CA ARG A 277 16.25 3.63 17.79
C ARG A 277 16.23 2.53 16.72
N HIS A 278 16.52 2.90 15.49
CA HIS A 278 16.71 1.97 14.38
C HIS A 278 18.13 1.38 14.37
N GLN A 279 18.26 0.04 14.42
CA GLN A 279 19.51 -0.65 14.07
C GLN A 279 19.38 -1.28 12.68
N ILE A 280 20.36 -1.00 11.81
CA ILE A 280 20.43 -1.52 10.44
C ILE A 280 21.51 -2.61 10.41
N GLU A 281 21.12 -3.87 10.16
CA GLU A 281 22.06 -4.96 9.89
C GLU A 281 22.00 -5.38 8.41
N ARG A 282 23.12 -5.25 7.69
CA ARG A 282 23.26 -5.68 6.29
C ARG A 282 23.71 -7.14 6.21
N ALA A 283 22.88 -8.01 5.64
CA ALA A 283 23.31 -9.32 5.15
C ALA A 283 23.89 -9.20 3.72
N ARG A 284 24.89 -10.02 3.37
CA ARG A 284 25.48 -10.08 2.02
C ARG A 284 25.28 -11.46 1.36
N HIS A 285 24.88 -11.39 0.09
CA HIS A 285 25.05 -12.31 -1.07
C HIS A 285 24.13 -13.52 -1.33
N ASP A 286 23.74 -13.59 -2.62
CA ASP A 286 23.52 -14.66 -3.62
C ASP A 286 22.85 -16.01 -3.26
N VAL A 287 22.03 -16.50 -4.23
CA VAL A 287 21.21 -17.75 -4.35
C VAL A 287 19.83 -17.76 -3.62
N PRO A 288 18.76 -18.35 -4.20
CA PRO A 288 17.38 -18.01 -3.90
C PRO A 288 16.78 -18.85 -2.77
N THR A 289 15.89 -18.18 -2.04
CA THR A 289 14.95 -18.72 -1.05
C THR A 289 15.58 -19.24 0.25
N ALA A 290 15.68 -18.36 1.24
CA ALA A 290 15.76 -18.75 2.65
C ALA A 290 15.16 -17.65 3.54
N MET A 291 14.29 -18.06 4.47
CA MET A 291 13.75 -17.25 5.55
C MET A 291 14.75 -17.32 6.72
N ALA A 292 15.29 -16.19 7.17
CA ALA A 292 16.19 -16.13 8.32
C ALA A 292 15.43 -15.65 9.57
N LEU A 293 15.43 -16.45 10.63
CA LEU A 293 14.98 -16.07 11.97
C LEU A 293 16.22 -15.73 12.80
N VAL A 294 16.29 -14.52 13.37
CA VAL A 294 17.32 -14.14 14.34
C VAL A 294 16.66 -13.95 15.71
N LEU A 295 16.96 -14.86 16.64
CA LEU A 295 16.65 -14.68 18.06
C LEU A 295 17.92 -14.29 18.82
N ARG A 296 17.84 -13.24 19.64
CA ARG A 296 18.80 -13.00 20.72
C ARG A 296 18.07 -12.85 22.04
N ASP A 297 18.45 -13.71 22.97
CA ASP A 297 18.29 -13.52 24.41
C ASP A 297 19.41 -12.56 24.87
N PRO A 298 19.10 -11.44 25.54
CA PRO A 298 20.11 -10.48 25.99
C PRO A 298 21.07 -11.03 27.07
N ASP A 299 20.77 -12.16 27.71
CA ASP A 299 21.57 -12.69 28.83
C ASP A 299 22.44 -13.92 28.47
N ALA A 300 22.36 -14.45 27.24
CA ALA A 300 23.10 -15.64 26.82
C ALA A 300 24.22 -15.32 25.81
N ALA A 301 25.48 -15.43 26.25
CA ALA A 301 26.65 -15.27 25.39
C ALA A 301 26.72 -16.38 24.33
N GLY A 302 26.44 -16.01 23.08
CA GLY A 302 26.98 -16.65 21.87
C GLY A 302 26.21 -17.85 21.32
N PHE A 303 25.26 -17.60 20.40
CA PHE A 303 24.83 -18.58 19.40
C PHE A 303 24.48 -17.89 18.08
N ASN A 304 24.79 -18.57 16.96
CA ASN A 304 24.16 -18.35 15.66
C ASN A 304 23.65 -19.71 15.19
N LEU A 305 22.37 -19.81 14.81
CA LEU A 305 21.77 -21.06 14.36
C LEU A 305 21.06 -20.83 13.02
N ARG A 306 21.31 -21.72 12.06
CA ARG A 306 20.71 -21.71 10.72
C ARG A 306 19.89 -22.99 10.57
N LEU A 307 18.63 -22.88 10.17
CA LEU A 307 17.72 -24.02 10.03
C LEU A 307 17.07 -24.05 8.64
N GLU A 308 16.93 -25.26 8.12
CA GLU A 308 16.23 -25.57 6.87
C GLU A 308 14.93 -26.32 7.17
N VAL A 309 13.90 -26.08 6.35
CA VAL A 309 12.57 -26.70 6.49
C VAL A 309 12.68 -28.22 6.25
N GLY A 310 12.27 -29.02 7.24
CA GLY A 310 12.31 -30.49 7.20
C GLY A 310 13.44 -31.13 8.03
N SER A 311 14.34 -30.33 8.61
CA SER A 311 15.42 -30.84 9.46
C SER A 311 14.97 -31.06 10.91
N ARG A 312 15.42 -32.16 11.53
CA ARG A 312 15.25 -32.41 12.97
C ARG A 312 16.40 -31.76 13.72
N VAL A 313 16.08 -30.84 14.64
CA VAL A 313 17.07 -30.08 15.40
C VAL A 313 17.25 -30.74 16.75
N GLU A 314 18.48 -31.15 17.08
CA GLU A 314 18.86 -31.48 18.44
C GLU A 314 19.86 -30.42 18.92
N CYS A 315 19.64 -29.88 20.11
CA CYS A 315 20.49 -28.84 20.68
C CYS A 315 21.17 -29.38 21.94
N LYS A 316 22.41 -28.94 22.19
CA LYS A 316 23.20 -29.39 23.34
C LYS A 316 23.20 -28.30 24.40
N TYR A 317 22.46 -28.50 25.49
CA TYR A 317 22.42 -27.57 26.62
C TYR A 317 23.19 -28.15 27.81
N ARG A 318 24.20 -27.40 28.28
CA ARG A 318 25.08 -27.78 29.41
C ARG A 318 25.72 -29.18 29.25
N GLY A 319 26.00 -29.58 28.01
CA GLY A 319 26.65 -30.86 27.72
C GLY A 319 25.70 -32.03 27.49
N GLU A 320 24.38 -31.84 27.64
CA GLU A 320 23.38 -32.86 27.33
C GLU A 320 22.59 -32.50 26.07
N TRP A 321 22.25 -33.53 25.28
CA TRP A 321 21.44 -33.37 24.08
C TRP A 321 19.97 -33.34 24.46
N VAL A 322 19.30 -32.23 24.14
CA VAL A 322 17.87 -32.04 24.33
C VAL A 322 17.21 -32.10 22.95
N LYS A 323 16.18 -32.95 22.84
CA LYS A 323 15.40 -33.17 21.63
C LYS A 323 14.22 -32.22 21.54
#